data_AF-A0A7Y0SGL7-F1
#
_entry.id   AF-A0A7Y0SGL7-F1
#
_cell.length_a   1.000
_cell.length_b   1.000
_cell.length_c   1.000
_cell.angle_alpha   90.00
_cell.angle_beta   90.00
_cell.angle_gamma   90.00
#
_symmetry.space_group_name_H-M   'P 1'
#
loop_
_entity.id
_entity.type
_entity.pdbx_description
1 polymer ?
#
loop_
_entity_poly.entity_id
_entity_poly.type
_entity_poly.pdbx_seq_one_letter_code
_entity_poly.pdbx_strand_id
1 'polypeptide(L)' 'MPLTQTAIQHTIANHVALVTMNNPPANTWTAESLKALKSLILTLN' A
#
# COMPACT_ATOMS: atom_id res chain seq x y z
N MET A 1 1.92 -21.62 4.53
CA MET A 1 2.89 -20.51 4.66
C MET A 1 2.07 -19.24 4.77
N PRO A 2 2.19 -18.41 5.82
CA PRO A 2 1.38 -17.20 5.90
C PRO A 2 1.85 -16.23 4.82
N LEU A 3 0.92 -15.79 3.97
CA LEU A 3 1.15 -14.69 3.04
C LEU A 3 1.50 -13.47 3.89
N THR A 4 2.71 -12.92 3.72
CA THR A 4 3.12 -11.69 4.40
C THR A 4 2.16 -10.56 4.01
N GLN A 5 1.26 -10.21 4.93
CA GLN A 5 0.29 -9.15 4.74
C GLN A 5 1.02 -7.80 4.70
N THR A 6 1.08 -7.18 3.52
CA THR A 6 1.63 -5.83 3.37
C THR A 6 0.57 -4.79 3.69
N ALA A 7 0.95 -3.73 4.43
CA ALA A 7 0.03 -2.65 4.84
C ALA A 7 -0.50 -1.82 3.67
N ILE A 8 0.24 -1.75 2.57
CA ILE A 8 -0.13 -1.04 1.34
C ILE A 8 -0.12 -2.04 0.19
N GLN A 9 -1.28 -2.29 -0.39
CA GLN A 9 -1.47 -3.09 -1.60
C GLN A 9 -1.87 -2.17 -2.74
N HIS A 10 -1.55 -2.53 -3.98
CA HIS A 10 -2.00 -1.76 -5.12
C HIS A 10 -2.25 -2.63 -6.35
N THR A 11 -3.12 -2.15 -7.23
CA THR A 11 -3.34 -2.71 -8.56
C THR A 11 -3.39 -1.56 -9.55
N ILE A 12 -2.90 -1.77 -10.77
CA ILE A 12 -2.91 -0.76 -11.83
C ILE A 12 -3.88 -1.23 -12.91
N ALA A 13 -4.86 -0.40 -13.21
CA ALA A 13 -5.83 -0.62 -14.28
C ALA A 13 -5.84 0.61 -15.19
N ASN A 14 -5.37 0.44 -16.43
CA ASN A 14 -5.15 1.53 -17.38
C ASN A 14 -4.25 2.62 -16.76
N HIS A 15 -4.76 3.84 -16.66
CA HIS A 15 -4.06 5.01 -16.12
C HIS A 15 -4.42 5.29 -14.66
N VAL A 16 -4.96 4.30 -13.94
CA VAL A 16 -5.39 4.45 -12.55
C VAL A 16 -4.73 3.37 -11.68
N ALA A 17 -4.03 3.81 -10.64
CA ALA A 17 -3.53 2.94 -9.58
C ALA A 17 -4.53 2.93 -8.42
N LEU A 18 -5.16 1.78 -8.14
CA LEU A 18 -5.97 1.55 -6.95
C LEU A 18 -5.05 1.11 -5.82
N VAL A 19 -4.95 1.93 -4.78
CA VAL A 19 -4.15 1.63 -3.57
C VAL A 19 -5.10 1.26 -2.44
N THR A 20 -4.88 0.08 -1.84
CA THR A 20 -5.64 -0.43 -0.70
C THR A 20 -4.76 -0.42 0.54
N MET A 21 -5.21 0.26 1.60
CA MET A 21 -4.61 0.10 2.91
C MET A 21 -5.16 -1.17 3.58
N ASN A 22 -4.27 -2.06 3.98
CA ASN A 22 -4.59 -3.34 4.60
C ASN A 22 -3.72 -3.54 5.85
N ASN A 23 -3.96 -2.70 6.86
CA ASN A 23 -3.32 -2.72 8.17
C ASN A 23 -4.35 -2.94 9.29
N PRO A 24 -4.98 -4.13 9.37
CA PRO A 24 -5.95 -4.42 10.42
C PRO A 24 -5.32 -4.31 11.82
N PRO A 25 -6.11 -4.04 12.88
CA PRO A 25 -7.58 -4.02 12.88
C PRO A 25 -8.21 -2.68 12.48
N ALA A 26 -7.51 -1.57 12.64
CA ALA A 26 -8.07 -0.23 12.47
C ALA A 26 -7.66 0.47 11.16
N ASN A 27 -6.78 -0.15 10.35
CA ASN A 27 -6.18 0.49 9.17
C ASN A 27 -5.57 1.85 9.53
N THR A 28 -4.76 1.88 10.59
CA THR A 28 -4.01 3.07 10.97
C THR A 28 -2.72 3.17 10.16
N TRP A 29 -2.25 4.39 9.95
CA TRP A 29 -0.95 4.63 9.35
C TRP A 29 0.16 4.35 10.36
N THR A 30 1.06 3.44 10.03
CA THR A 30 2.37 3.30 10.70
C THR A 30 3.44 4.05 9.92
N ALA A 31 4.58 4.34 10.55
CA ALA A 31 5.72 4.96 9.88
C ALA A 31 6.18 4.16 8.65
N GLU A 32 6.14 2.83 8.73
CA GLU A 32 6.49 1.91 7.64
C GLU A 32 5.49 2.00 6.50
N SER A 33 4.18 2.02 6.79
CA SER A 33 3.14 2.13 5.78
C SER A 33 3.22 3.46 5.00
N LEU A 34 3.56 4.56 5.69
CA LEU A 34 3.74 5.87 5.08
C LEU A 34 4.99 5.91 4.19
N LYS A 35 6.09 5.30 4.63
CA LYS A 35 7.29 5.13 3.80
C LYS A 35 6.99 4.31 2.55
N ALA A 36 6.28 3.19 2.71
CA ALA A 36 5.88 2.33 1.59
C ALA A 36 4.99 3.07 0.59
N LEU A 37 4.01 3.85 1.08
CA LEU A 37 3.15 4.68 0.22
C LEU A 37 3.96 5.73 -0.54
N LYS A 38 4.87 6.44 0.13
CA LYS A 38 5.74 7.43 -0.52
C LYS A 38 6.55 6.80 -1.65
N SER A 39 7.18 5.66 -1.39
CA SER A 39 7.94 4.93 -2.40
C SER A 39 7.07 4.52 -3.58
N LEU A 40 5.86 4.00 -3.32
CA LEU A 40 4.92 3.63 -4.37
C LEU A 40 4.55 4.84 -5.26
N ILE A 41 4.20 5.98 -4.65
CA ILE A 41 3.86 7.20 -5.41
C ILE A 41 5.03 7.66 -6.26
N LEU A 42 6.27 7.61 -5.75
CA LEU A 42 7.46 7.96 -6.53
C LEU A 42 7.69 7.01 -7.72
N THR A 43 7.29 5.74 -7.61
CA THR A 43 7.35 4.78 -8.73
C THR A 43 6.25 4.99 -9.78
N LEU A 44 5.13 5.61 -9.40
CA LEU A 44 3.99 5.86 -10.29
C LEU A 44 4.04 7.20 -11.03
N ASN A 45 5.00 8.07 -10.70
CA ASN A 45 5.27 9.33 -11.42
C ASN A 45 6.39 9.12 -12.46
#